data_AF-A0A0D3KHE1-F1
#
_entry.id   AF-A0A0D3KHE1-F1
#
_cell.length_a   1.000
_cell.length_b   1.000
_cell.length_c   1.000
_cell.angle_alpha   90.00
_cell.angle_beta   90.00
_cell.angle_gamma   90.00
#
_symmetry.space_group_name_H-M   'P 1'
#
loop_
_entity.id
_entity.type
_entity.pdbx_description
1 polymer ?
#
loop_
_entity_poly.entity_id
_entity_poly.type
_entity_poly.pdbx_seq_one_letter_code
_entity_poly.pdbx_strand_id
1 'polypeptide(L)' 'RDKEGTPSGFTMKLRKHLKGKRIEQLLQPGADRVLVVACGSGEARHHLIVELYDKG' A
#
# COMPACT_ATOMS: atom_id res chain seq x y z
N ARG A 1 -17.84 20.59 -0.05
CA ARG A 1 -17.33 20.57 1.34
C ARG A 1 -17.93 19.34 2.01
N ASP A 2 -17.17 18.67 2.89
CA ASP A 2 -17.56 17.53 3.75
C ASP A 2 -17.14 16.11 3.29
N LYS A 3 -15.94 15.73 3.76
CA LYS A 3 -15.75 14.59 4.69
C LYS A 3 -14.39 14.71 5.40
N GLU A 4 -14.14 15.89 5.97
CA GLU A 4 -13.03 16.05 6.91
C GLU A 4 -13.38 15.29 8.20
N GLY A 5 -12.88 14.05 8.34
CA GLY A 5 -12.98 13.28 9.58
C GLY A 5 -13.20 11.78 9.41
N THR A 6 -13.89 11.33 8.35
CA THR A 6 -14.14 9.89 8.15
C THR A 6 -13.19 9.31 7.09
N PRO A 7 -12.37 8.30 7.42
CA PRO A 7 -11.51 7.64 6.45
C PRO A 7 -12.33 6.97 5.34
N SER A 8 -11.84 7.04 4.10
CA SER A 8 -12.50 6.36 2.97
C SER A 8 -12.49 4.83 3.16
N GLY A 9 -13.40 4.13 2.47
CA GLY A 9 -13.41 2.66 2.47
C GLY A 9 -12.07 2.06 2.03
N PHE A 10 -11.38 2.72 1.09
CA PHE A 10 -10.03 2.36 0.68
C PHE A 10 -9.03 2.50 1.83
N THR A 11 -9.00 3.65 2.51
CA THR A 11 -8.14 3.89 3.68
C THR A 11 -8.42 2.88 4.80
N MET A 12 -9.69 2.54 5.03
CA MET A 12 -10.08 1.54 6.01
C MET A 12 -9.61 0.13 5.63
N LYS A 13 -9.67 -0.23 4.34
CA LYS A 13 -9.13 -1.51 3.84
C LYS A 13 -7.62 -1.60 4.05
N LEU A 14 -6.88 -0.53 3.76
CA LEU A 14 -5.44 -0.48 4.05
C LEU A 14 -5.16 -0.63 5.55
N ARG A 15 -5.89 0.09 6.41
CA ARG A 15 -5.73 -0.04 7.87
C ARG A 15 -6.00 -1.46 8.36
N LYS A 16 -7.05 -2.13 7.85
CA LYS A 16 -7.39 -3.50 8.24
C LYS A 16 -6.27 -4.50 7.94
N HIS A 17 -5.56 -4.33 6.81
CA HIS A 17 -4.57 -5.31 6.37
C HIS A 17 -3.12 -4.91 6.71
N LEU A 18 -2.82 -3.63 6.91
CA LEU A 18 -1.44 -3.16 7.05
C LEU A 18 -1.10 -2.62 8.44
N LYS A 19 -2.09 -2.19 9.23
CA LYS A 19 -1.82 -1.55 10.54
C LYS A 19 -1.11 -2.54 11.47
N GLY A 20 0.04 -2.14 11.99
CA GLY A 20 0.85 -2.93 12.92
C GLY A 20 1.72 -4.02 12.28
N LYS A 21 1.64 -4.21 10.95
CA LYS A 21 2.55 -5.11 10.24
C LYS A 21 3.88 -4.42 9.94
N ARG A 22 4.98 -5.15 10.12
CA ARG A 22 6.32 -4.70 9.74
C ARG A 22 6.48 -4.76 8.21
N ILE A 23 7.19 -3.79 7.65
CA ILE A 23 7.61 -3.82 6.24
C ILE A 23 8.79 -4.80 6.16
N GLU A 24 8.64 -5.88 5.39
CA GLU A 24 9.67 -6.90 5.21
C GLU A 24 10.51 -6.64 3.95
N GLN A 25 9.92 -6.03 2.92
CA GLN A 25 10.60 -5.81 1.64
C GLN A 25 10.07 -4.57 0.94
N LEU A 26 10.97 -3.87 0.28
CA LEU A 26 10.68 -2.76 -0.62
C LEU A 26 11.46 -3.01 -1.92
N LEU A 27 10.75 -3.14 -3.04
CA LEU A 27 11.33 -3.52 -4.33
C LEU A 27 10.78 -2.62 -5.44
N GLN A 28 11.67 -2.15 -6.30
CA GLN A 28 11.32 -1.56 -7.59
C GLN A 28 11.50 -2.63 -8.68
N PRO A 29 10.42 -3.11 -9.33
CA PRO A 29 10.54 -4.06 -10.43
C PRO A 29 11.16 -3.39 -11.66
N GLY A 30 12.35 -3.86 -12.07
CA GLY A 30 13.05 -3.33 -13.24
C GLY A 30 13.43 -1.85 -13.07
N ALA A 31 13.21 -1.05 -14.12
CA ALA A 31 13.48 0.39 -14.14
C ALA A 31 12.19 1.23 -14.23
N ASP A 32 11.02 0.66 -13.93
CA ASP A 32 9.74 1.35 -14.04
C ASP A 32 9.41 2.17 -12.79
N ARG A 33 8.46 3.11 -12.90
CA ARG A 33 7.97 3.96 -11.80
C ARG A 33 6.96 3.22 -10.91
N VAL A 34 7.29 1.99 -10.54
CA VAL A 34 6.44 1.10 -9.74
C VAL A 34 7.19 0.66 -8.49
N LEU A 35 6.53 0.74 -7.34
CA LEU A 35 7.05 0.28 -6.06
C LEU A 35 6.19 -0.86 -5.50
N VAL A 36 6.84 -1.95 -5.10
CA VAL A 36 6.20 -3.05 -4.38
C VAL A 36 6.67 -3.03 -2.93
N VAL A 37 5.73 -2.90 -2.01
CA VAL A 37 5.96 -2.92 -0.56
C VAL A 37 5.33 -4.17 0.02
N ALA A 38 6.13 -5.05 0.62
CA ALA A 38 5.65 -6.24 1.31
C ALA A 38 5.58 -5.98 2.82
N CYS A 39 4.41 -6.22 3.41
CA CYS A 39 4.15 -6.07 4.84
C CYS A 39 3.75 -7.40 5.46
N GLY A 40 4.37 -7.76 6.59
CA GLY A 40 4.16 -9.02 7.28
C GLY A 40 4.85 -10.22 6.62
N SER A 41 4.78 -11.37 7.27
CA SER A 41 5.45 -12.61 6.87
C SER A 41 4.49 -13.80 6.88
N GLY A 42 4.90 -14.90 6.25
CA GLY A 42 4.11 -16.12 6.15
C GLY A 42 2.75 -15.91 5.48
N GLU A 43 1.72 -16.54 6.03
CA GLU A 43 0.33 -16.48 5.53
C GLU A 43 -0.29 -15.08 5.63
N ALA A 44 0.31 -14.19 6.42
CA ALA A 44 -0.21 -12.85 6.68
C ALA A 44 0.58 -11.76 5.93
N ARG A 45 1.23 -12.12 4.82
CA ARG A 45 1.99 -11.22 3.95
C ARG A 45 1.07 -10.50 2.97
N HIS A 46 1.18 -9.18 2.91
CA HIS A 46 0.43 -8.34 1.96
C HIS A 46 1.40 -7.54 1.10
N HIS A 47 1.07 -7.39 -0.18
CA HIS A 47 1.83 -6.58 -1.12
C HIS A 47 1.02 -5.35 -1.51
N LEU A 48 1.57 -4.17 -1.27
CA LEU A 48 1.06 -2.90 -1.79
C LEU A 48 1.88 -2.55 -3.03
N ILE A 49 1.19 -2.42 -4.17
CA ILE A 49 1.79 -1.98 -5.43
C ILE A 49 1.40 -0.51 -5.62
N VAL A 50 2.40 0.33 -5.82
CA VAL A 50 2.25 1.77 -6.04
C VAL A 50 2.79 2.10 -7.42
N GLU A 51 1.90 2.57 -8.27
CA GLU A 51 2.23 2.97 -9.64
C GLU A 51 2.27 4.50 -9.72
N LEU A 52 3.43 5.05 -10.06
CA LEU A 52 3.69 6.49 -10.11
C LEU A 52 3.73 6.95 -11.58
N TYR A 53 2.63 6.73 -12.29
CA TYR A 53 2.43 7.27 -13.63
C TYR A 53 1.67 8.59 -13.55
N ASP A 54 2.07 9.52 -14.41
CA ASP A 54 1.30 10.74 -14.61
C ASP A 54 0.12 10.46 -15.54
N LYS A 55 -0.96 11.23 -15.39
CA LYS A 55 -2.01 11.30 -16.39
C LYS A 55 -1.51 12.27 -17.45
N GLY A 56 -0.74 11.75 -18.42
CA GLY A 56 -0.04 12.48 -19.49
C GLY A 56 -0.58 13.85 -19.87
#